data_AF-A0A257GSW7-F1
#
_entry.id   AF-A0A257GSW7-F1
#
_cell.length_a   1.000
_cell.length_b   1.000
_cell.length_c   1.000
_cell.angle_alpha   90.00
_cell.angle_beta   90.00
_cell.angle_gamma   90.00
#
_symmetry.space_group_name_H-M   'P 1'
#
loop_
_entity.id
_entity.type
_entity.pdbx_description
1 polymer ?
#
loop_
_entity_poly.entity_id
_entity_poly.type
_entity_poly.pdbx_seq_one_letter_code
_entity_poly.pdbx_strand_id
1 'polypeptide(L)'
;DKEFGANKVDAIHPSSSIVAENPVAVVERTVAKKGTADAAKAYLNFLYTDEGQEIAAQHAIRPTNAALLKKYANVFKPINLFRVEDYFGSFAEAQKVHFIDGGQFDKLYQVK
;
A
#
# COMPACT_ATOMS: atom_id res chain seq x y z
N ASP A 1 -16.49 7.31 -6.84
CA ASP A 1 -17.07 8.69 -6.84
C ASP A 1 -16.05 9.81 -6.74
N LYS A 2 -15.13 9.81 -5.75
CA LYS A 2 -14.16 10.92 -5.60
C LYS A 2 -13.21 11.11 -6.80
N GLU A 3 -12.82 10.03 -7.47
CA GLU A 3 -11.87 10.07 -8.59
C GLU A 3 -12.56 10.15 -9.96
N PHE A 4 -13.56 9.29 -10.19
CA PHE A 4 -14.21 9.16 -11.51
C PHE A 4 -15.61 9.79 -11.61
N GLY A 5 -16.11 10.43 -10.54
CA GLY A 5 -17.48 10.95 -10.46
C GLY A 5 -18.49 9.89 -10.03
N ALA A 6 -19.62 10.34 -9.47
CA ALA A 6 -20.68 9.46 -9.00
C ALA A 6 -21.34 8.69 -10.15
N ASN A 7 -21.54 7.39 -9.97
CA ASN A 7 -22.21 6.48 -10.94
C ASN A 7 -21.55 6.42 -12.33
N LYS A 8 -20.26 6.76 -12.43
CA LYS A 8 -19.50 6.65 -13.69
C LYS A 8 -18.78 5.32 -13.82
N VAL A 9 -18.45 4.69 -12.69
CA VAL A 9 -17.77 3.40 -12.61
C VAL A 9 -18.27 2.64 -11.38
N ASP A 10 -18.23 1.32 -11.46
CA ASP A 10 -18.53 0.44 -10.34
C ASP A 10 -17.24 -0.17 -9.79
N ALA A 11 -17.05 -0.09 -8.48
CA ALA A 11 -15.97 -0.78 -7.78
C ALA A 11 -16.37 -2.23 -7.51
N ILE A 12 -15.76 -3.17 -8.24
CA ILE A 12 -15.95 -4.61 -8.02
C ILE A 12 -14.87 -5.14 -7.07
N HIS A 13 -15.29 -5.65 -5.92
CA HIS A 13 -14.40 -6.28 -4.95
C HIS A 13 -14.37 -7.80 -5.16
N PRO A 14 -13.23 -8.40 -5.52
CA PRO A 14 -13.13 -9.84 -5.70
C PRO A 14 -13.24 -10.61 -4.37
N SER A 15 -13.43 -11.93 -4.45
CA SER A 15 -13.54 -12.81 -3.27
C SER A 15 -12.25 -12.89 -2.44
N SER A 16 -11.10 -12.63 -3.06
CA SER A 16 -9.81 -12.47 -2.42
C SER A 16 -8.97 -11.43 -3.15
N SER A 17 -8.05 -10.78 -2.42
CA SER A 17 -7.08 -9.84 -2.97
C SER A 17 -5.79 -9.88 -2.14
N ILE A 18 -4.83 -9.02 -2.46
CA ILE A 18 -3.52 -8.99 -1.82
C ILE A 18 -3.38 -7.76 -0.91
N VAL A 19 -2.69 -7.91 0.23
CA VAL A 19 -2.27 -6.76 1.04
C VAL A 19 -1.22 -5.97 0.26
N ALA A 20 -1.59 -4.77 -0.20
CA ALA A 20 -0.65 -3.81 -0.75
C ALA A 20 -0.12 -2.91 0.38
N GLU A 21 1.09 -3.20 0.86
CA GLU A 21 1.76 -2.38 1.87
C GLU A 21 2.52 -1.24 1.20
N ASN A 22 2.40 -0.04 1.77
CA ASN A 22 3.09 1.16 1.30
C ASN A 22 4.24 1.51 2.28
N PRO A 23 5.41 0.83 2.18
CA PRO A 23 6.50 1.05 3.12
C PRO A 23 7.08 2.46 2.97
N VAL A 24 7.41 3.07 4.10
CA VAL A 24 8.12 4.36 4.19
C VAL A 24 9.42 4.18 4.94
N ALA A 25 10.46 4.92 4.55
CA ALA A 25 11.79 4.80 5.15
C ALA A 25 12.52 6.14 5.19
N VAL A 26 13.40 6.28 6.19
CA VAL A 26 14.36 7.40 6.26
C VAL A 26 15.58 7.06 5.41
N VAL A 27 15.99 7.98 4.55
CA VAL A 27 17.25 7.86 3.79
C VAL A 27 18.42 8.37 4.62
N GLU A 28 19.02 7.49 5.41
CA GLU A 28 20.04 7.82 6.43
C GLU A 28 21.17 8.70 5.92
N ARG A 29 21.78 8.34 4.78
CA ARG A 29 22.87 9.12 4.17
C ARG A 29 22.48 10.57 3.89
N THR A 30 21.25 10.78 3.43
CA THR A 30 20.74 12.11 3.07
C THR A 30 20.46 12.95 4.30
N VAL A 31 19.78 12.38 5.29
CA VAL A 31 19.44 13.12 6.52
C VAL A 31 20.68 13.44 7.35
N ALA A 32 21.70 12.56 7.35
CA ALA A 32 22.99 12.83 7.96
C ALA A 32 23.71 14.01 7.30
N LYS A 33 23.78 14.03 5.96
CA LYS A 33 24.38 15.14 5.19
C LYS A 33 23.66 16.48 5.42
N LYS A 34 22.34 16.45 5.59
CA LYS A 34 21.49 17.65 5.72
C LYS A 34 21.21 18.06 7.17
N GLY A 35 21.59 17.25 8.16
CA GLY A 35 21.23 17.50 9.57
C GLY A 35 19.72 17.47 9.83
N THR A 36 18.97 16.61 9.12
CA THR A 36 17.49 16.59 9.15
C THR A 36 16.89 15.29 9.71
N ALA A 37 17.71 14.49 10.41
CA ALA A 37 17.30 13.16 10.88
C ALA A 37 16.07 13.21 11.79
N ASP A 38 16.05 14.13 12.76
CA ASP A 38 14.95 14.25 13.71
C ASP A 38 13.65 14.69 13.04
N ALA A 39 13.72 15.66 12.13
CA ALA A 39 12.56 16.13 11.36
C ALA A 39 11.99 15.02 10.45
N ALA A 40 12.85 14.27 9.76
CA ALA A 40 12.43 13.16 8.91
C ALA A 40 11.78 12.03 9.73
N LYS A 41 12.36 11.69 10.89
CA LYS A 41 11.79 10.70 11.80
C LYS A 41 10.44 11.15 12.36
N ALA A 42 10.34 12.43 12.77
CA ALA A 42 9.08 13.00 13.25
C ALA A 42 7.99 12.96 12.16
N TYR A 43 8.34 13.29 10.92
CA TYR A 43 7.43 13.20 9.79
C TYR A 43 6.90 11.78 9.58
N LEU A 44 7.77 10.76 9.56
CA LEU A 44 7.32 9.38 9.39
C LEU A 44 6.50 8.90 10.58
N ASN A 45 6.88 9.23 11.81
CA ASN A 45 6.09 8.91 13.00
C ASN A 45 4.69 9.53 12.95
N PHE A 46 4.56 10.75 12.43
CA PHE A 46 3.28 11.43 12.29
C PHE A 46 2.29 10.65 11.40
N LEU A 47 2.78 9.97 10.35
CA LEU A 47 1.95 9.14 9.48
C LEU A 47 1.21 8.03 10.22
N TYR A 48 1.72 7.60 11.39
CA TYR A 48 1.14 6.54 12.22
C TYR A 48 0.35 7.05 13.42
N THR A 49 0.20 8.38 13.58
CA THR A 49 -0.72 8.94 14.58
C THR A 49 -2.17 8.77 14.13
N ASP A 50 -3.13 8.92 15.05
CA ASP A 50 -4.55 8.91 14.70
C ASP A 50 -4.89 9.98 13.66
N GLU A 51 -4.25 11.15 13.73
CA GLU A 51 -4.42 12.23 12.75
C GLU A 51 -3.89 11.84 11.36
N GLY A 52 -2.66 11.31 11.30
CA GLY A 52 -2.07 10.84 10.04
C GLY A 52 -2.89 9.72 9.38
N GLN A 53 -3.39 8.79 10.18
CA GLN A 53 -4.24 7.69 9.73
C GLN A 53 -5.65 8.15 9.33
N GLU A 54 -6.20 9.18 9.98
CA GLU A 54 -7.47 9.81 9.60
C GLU A 54 -7.34 10.47 8.22
N ILE A 55 -6.25 11.22 7.99
CA ILE A 55 -5.95 11.81 6.67
C ILE A 55 -5.83 10.71 5.62
N ALA A 56 -5.09 9.64 5.90
CA ALA A 56 -4.95 8.50 4.99
C ALA A 56 -6.32 7.93 4.58
N ALA A 57 -7.21 7.71 5.55
CA ALA A 57 -8.56 7.20 5.30
C ALA A 57 -9.42 8.16 4.45
N GLN A 58 -9.33 9.47 4.68
CA GLN A 58 -10.03 10.48 3.88
C GLN A 58 -9.62 10.45 2.40
N HIS A 59 -8.35 10.09 2.16
CA HIS A 59 -7.74 9.90 0.84
C HIS A 59 -7.82 8.44 0.32
N ALA A 60 -8.71 7.61 0.90
CA ALA A 60 -8.95 6.23 0.49
C ALA A 60 -7.72 5.30 0.60
N ILE A 61 -6.73 5.66 1.42
CA ILE A 61 -5.65 4.76 1.83
C ILE A 61 -6.15 4.00 3.06
N ARG A 62 -6.10 2.66 3.01
CA ARG A 62 -6.58 1.80 4.10
C ARG A 62 -5.73 2.02 5.36
N PRO A 63 -6.29 2.56 6.46
CA PRO A 63 -5.53 2.79 7.69
C PRO A 63 -5.25 1.47 8.41
N THR A 64 -4.14 1.40 9.14
CA THR A 64 -3.81 0.27 10.01
C THR A 64 -4.47 0.37 11.38
N ASN A 65 -4.85 1.57 11.80
CA ASN A 65 -5.61 1.79 13.03
C ASN A 65 -7.01 1.16 12.91
N ALA A 66 -7.31 0.18 13.77
CA ALA A 66 -8.55 -0.58 13.73
C ALA A 66 -9.82 0.25 14.03
N ALA A 67 -9.72 1.27 14.90
CA ALA A 67 -10.85 2.15 15.21
C ALA A 67 -11.21 3.02 13.99
N LEU A 68 -10.20 3.55 13.30
CA LEU A 68 -10.39 4.31 12.07
C LEU A 68 -10.87 3.41 10.92
N LEU A 69 -10.31 2.22 10.78
CA LEU A 69 -10.79 1.26 9.78
C LEU A 69 -12.29 0.95 9.96
N LYS A 70 -12.73 0.77 11.21
CA LYS A 70 -14.15 0.58 11.56
C LYS A 70 -14.99 1.83 11.25
N LYS A 71 -14.50 3.02 11.59
CA LYS A 71 -15.16 4.31 11.29
C LYS A 71 -15.39 4.49 9.79
N TYR A 72 -14.47 4.01 8.95
CA TYR A 72 -14.49 4.13 7.49
C TYR A 72 -14.98 2.86 6.76
N ALA A 73 -15.77 2.00 7.42
CA ALA A 73 -16.25 0.73 6.84
C ALA A 73 -17.07 0.89 5.55
N ASN A 74 -17.72 2.05 5.34
CA ASN A 74 -18.44 2.36 4.10
C ASN A 74 -17.51 2.54 2.89
N VAL A 75 -16.25 2.94 3.14
CA VAL A 75 -15.21 3.10 2.12
C VAL A 75 -14.42 1.80 1.96
N PHE A 76 -13.99 1.22 3.08
CA PHE A 76 -13.17 0.01 3.09
C PHE A 76 -14.02 -1.21 3.36
N LYS A 77 -14.65 -1.73 2.30
CA LYS A 77 -15.40 -2.99 2.41
C LYS A 77 -14.48 -4.13 2.91
N PRO A 78 -15.01 -5.04 3.74
CA PRO A 78 -14.30 -6.25 4.12
C PRO A 78 -13.96 -7.07 2.87
N ILE A 79 -12.72 -7.57 2.81
CA ILE A 79 -12.21 -8.42 1.73
C ILE A 79 -11.18 -9.35 2.34
N ASN A 80 -11.15 -10.60 1.86
CA ASN A 80 -10.13 -11.56 2.26
C ASN A 80 -8.81 -11.16 1.60
N LEU A 81 -7.81 -10.82 2.41
CA LEU A 81 -6.50 -10.41 1.94
C LEU A 81 -5.46 -11.47 2.29
N PHE A 82 -4.60 -11.80 1.34
CA PHE A 82 -3.38 -12.57 1.58
C PHE A 82 -2.14 -11.69 1.44
N ARG A 83 -1.01 -12.15 1.99
CA ARG A 83 0.28 -11.48 1.86
C ARG A 83 1.15 -12.17 0.83
N VAL A 84 2.17 -11.45 0.33
CA VAL A 84 3.17 -12.03 -0.58
C VAL A 84 3.89 -13.20 0.08
N GLU A 85 4.20 -13.07 1.37
CA GLU A 85 4.94 -14.10 2.12
C GLU A 85 4.18 -15.44 2.20
N ASP A 86 2.84 -15.41 2.23
CA ASP A 86 2.00 -16.61 2.36
C ASP A 86 2.11 -17.56 1.15
N TYR A 87 2.47 -17.04 -0.03
CA TYR A 87 2.50 -17.79 -1.29
C TYR A 87 3.86 -17.81 -1.97
N PHE A 88 4.67 -16.76 -1.77
CA PHE A 88 5.92 -16.53 -2.50
C PHE A 88 7.14 -16.48 -1.58
N GLY A 89 6.95 -16.62 -0.26
CA GLY A 89 8.01 -16.62 0.75
C GLY A 89 8.57 -15.23 1.08
N SER A 90 8.90 -14.42 0.07
CA SER A 90 9.31 -13.02 0.25
C SER A 90 9.05 -12.16 -0.99
N PHE A 91 9.03 -10.84 -0.82
CA PHE A 91 9.01 -9.91 -1.94
C PHE A 91 10.21 -10.08 -2.87
N ALA A 92 11.40 -10.41 -2.34
CA ALA A 92 12.59 -10.62 -3.14
C ALA A 92 12.43 -11.85 -4.06
N GLU A 93 11.88 -12.94 -3.55
CA GLU A 93 11.64 -14.14 -4.35
C GLU A 93 10.49 -13.93 -5.34
N ALA A 94 9.40 -13.28 -4.93
CA ALA A 94 8.31 -12.90 -5.83
C ALA A 94 8.82 -12.03 -7.00
N GLN A 95 9.64 -11.02 -6.71
CA GLN A 95 10.28 -10.17 -7.72
C GLN A 95 11.15 -10.99 -8.66
N LYS A 96 12.02 -11.85 -8.12
CA LYS A 96 12.94 -12.69 -8.89
C LYS A 96 12.21 -13.69 -9.79
N VAL A 97 11.13 -14.31 -9.33
CA VAL A 97 10.40 -15.30 -10.12
C VAL A 97 9.56 -14.62 -11.19
N HIS A 98 8.86 -13.54 -10.84
CA HIS A 98 7.80 -12.99 -11.68
C HIS A 98 8.23 -11.79 -12.53
N PHE A 99 9.10 -10.91 -12.02
CA PHE A 99 9.21 -9.53 -12.53
C PHE A 99 10.63 -9.08 -12.91
N ILE A 100 11.64 -9.93 -12.79
CA ILE A 100 12.94 -9.66 -13.43
C ILE A 100 12.84 -9.85 -14.95
N ASP A 101 13.80 -9.31 -15.68
CA ASP A 101 13.96 -9.58 -17.12
C ASP A 101 14.04 -11.11 -17.36
N GLY A 102 13.16 -11.63 -18.22
CA GLY A 102 13.01 -13.06 -18.48
C GLY A 102 12.17 -13.83 -17.45
N GLY A 103 11.56 -13.13 -16.49
CA GLY A 103 10.68 -13.67 -15.46
C GLY A 103 9.35 -14.20 -16.01
N GLN A 104 8.46 -14.66 -15.13
CA GLN A 104 7.17 -15.21 -15.55
C GLN A 104 6.27 -14.20 -16.26
N PHE A 105 6.32 -12.92 -15.87
CA PHE A 105 5.52 -11.88 -16.54
C PHE A 105 5.88 -11.77 -18.02
N ASP A 106 7.16 -11.72 -18.38
CA ASP A 106 7.61 -11.59 -19.78
C ASP A 106 7.17 -12.77 -20.65
N LYS A 107 7.06 -13.97 -20.08
CA LYS A 107 6.59 -15.17 -20.79
C LYS A 107 5.11 -15.13 -21.09
N LEU A 108 4.32 -14.50 -20.20
CA LEU A 108 2.88 -14.35 -20.32
C LEU A 108 2.52 -13.13 -21.18
N TYR A 109 3.29 -12.06 -21.06
CA TYR A 109 3.06 -10.79 -21.75
C TYR A 109 3.60 -10.86 -23.18
N GLN A 110 2.79 -11.44 -24.07
CA GLN A 110 3.00 -11.35 -25.50
C GLN A 110 2.32 -10.08 -26.00
N VAL A 111 3.10 -9.09 -26.43
CA VAL A 111 2.58 -7.93 -27.17
C VAL A 111 1.90 -8.48 -28.43
N LYS A 112 0.58 -8.34 -28.51
CA LYS A 112 -0.17 -8.60 -29.74
C LYS A 112 -0.18 -7.37 -30.61
#